data_AF-A0A9D7K940-F1
#
_entry.id   AF-A0A9D7K940-F1
#
_cell.length_a   1.000
_cell.length_b   1.000
_cell.length_c   1.000
_cell.angle_alpha   90.00
_cell.angle_beta   90.00
_cell.angle_gamma   90.00
#
_symmetry.space_group_name_H-M   'P 1'
#
loop_
_entity.id
_entity.type
_entity.pdbx_description
1 polymer ?
#
loop_
_entity_poly.entity_id
_entity_poly.type
_entity_poly.pdbx_seq_one_letter_code
_entity_poly.pdbx_strand_id
1 'polypeptide(L)'
;MVFLTSFEQTGLETKVLMQRIANLLTDAHVSEIHAIGKEIQTLNKYLHGNVQFFYYETTEEVLNSIEKISIHDAAVLVKGSRKYGLERLSNVFSQKRHEAVLETDLQAVGHNLRFYSSSLAPQTGKIAVIKASAYGSGSHELATFLEHSKIDYIAVAYVDEGVDLRQKGITTPVMVLNSSAEQWQDCMRWDLEPEVYSLDFMNKLQTFEGEKSLKIHLKLDTGMFRLGLLPEDISEAKKIISQWPVNITIASVFTHLVSSEMPEHDKYTHEQVKSYLEMYDVLSKGLSYKPKKHVLNTAGILRFPEYHFDFVRIGLGLYGIDVSNSFAGKLEKVHTLKARILQIKNVKKSDRIGYNRRGSVLQDGRIAIINIGYADGLMRMAGNGNFSIKIGQNLYPVVGNVNMDLTIVDIGNNMDIQVGDEVEIFGKHVPVEKLAEACKTIPYEILTRIAPRVKRVYIKG
;
A
#
# COMPACT_ATOMS: atom_id res chain seq x y z
N MET A 1 2.28 -16.38 18.61
CA MET A 1 1.11 -17.26 18.73
C MET A 1 0.57 -17.56 17.35
N VAL A 2 0.09 -18.78 17.09
CA VAL A 2 -0.52 -19.16 15.80
C VAL A 2 -1.87 -19.84 15.99
N PHE A 3 -2.82 -19.57 15.09
CA PHE A 3 -4.08 -20.31 14.93
C PHE A 3 -4.03 -21.04 13.60
N LEU A 4 -4.05 -22.38 13.66
CA LEU A 4 -3.87 -23.24 12.49
C LEU A 4 -5.06 -24.17 12.32
N THR A 5 -5.54 -24.34 11.09
CA THR A 5 -6.42 -25.46 10.74
C THR A 5 -5.70 -26.45 9.86
N SER A 6 -6.41 -27.48 9.38
CA SER A 6 -5.86 -28.33 8.33
C SER A 6 -5.74 -27.62 6.99
N PHE A 7 -4.66 -27.96 6.28
CA PHE A 7 -4.37 -27.42 4.95
C PHE A 7 -4.82 -28.43 3.90
N GLU A 8 -5.80 -28.05 3.10
CA GLU A 8 -6.31 -28.88 2.00
C GLU A 8 -5.55 -28.60 0.71
N GLN A 9 -5.58 -29.55 -0.23
CA GLN A 9 -5.04 -29.41 -1.59
C GLN A 9 -3.51 -29.15 -1.67
N THR A 10 -2.75 -29.58 -0.67
CA THR A 10 -1.29 -29.41 -0.66
C THR A 10 -0.54 -30.41 -1.54
N GLY A 11 -1.20 -31.48 -1.99
CA GLY A 11 -0.59 -32.58 -2.75
C GLY A 11 0.40 -33.43 -1.95
N LEU A 12 0.54 -33.18 -0.64
CA LEU A 12 1.46 -33.88 0.26
C LEU A 12 0.69 -34.85 1.16
N GLU A 13 1.34 -35.97 1.50
CA GLU A 13 0.84 -36.88 2.52
C GLU A 13 0.78 -36.17 3.88
N THR A 14 -0.31 -36.39 4.64
CA THR A 14 -0.59 -35.68 5.91
C THR A 14 0.58 -35.73 6.89
N LYS A 15 1.26 -36.87 7.00
CA LYS A 15 2.43 -37.03 7.88
C LYS A 15 3.57 -36.07 7.50
N VAL A 16 3.91 -36.00 6.22
CA VAL A 16 4.99 -35.14 5.68
C VAL A 16 4.62 -33.67 5.87
N LEU A 17 3.37 -33.32 5.62
CA LEU A 17 2.85 -31.97 5.81
C LEU A 17 2.98 -31.52 7.27
N MET A 18 2.58 -32.36 8.24
CA MET A 18 2.65 -32.01 9.66
C MET A 18 4.09 -31.85 10.15
N GLN A 19 5.02 -32.71 9.71
CA GLN A 19 6.44 -32.55 10.01
C GLN A 19 7.00 -31.23 9.47
N ARG A 20 6.64 -30.87 8.23
CA ARG A 20 7.07 -29.61 7.62
C ARG A 20 6.53 -28.39 8.37
N ILE A 21 5.25 -28.43 8.76
CA ILE A 21 4.63 -27.36 9.55
C ILE A 21 5.33 -27.27 10.92
N ALA A 22 5.58 -28.38 11.60
CA ALA A 22 6.26 -28.38 12.89
C ALA A 22 7.66 -27.76 12.82
N ASN A 23 8.43 -28.08 11.78
CA ASN A 23 9.75 -27.47 11.56
C ASN A 23 9.64 -25.96 11.36
N LEU A 24 8.72 -25.50 10.50
CA LEU A 24 8.49 -24.07 10.28
C LEU A 24 8.10 -23.32 11.56
N LEU A 25 7.25 -23.92 12.40
CA LEU A 25 6.84 -23.33 13.68
C LEU A 25 8.00 -23.26 14.68
N THR A 26 8.87 -24.27 14.66
CA THR A 26 10.07 -24.33 15.50
C THR A 26 11.09 -23.26 15.07
N ASP A 27 11.36 -23.16 13.76
CA ASP A 27 12.27 -22.16 13.18
C ASP A 27 11.76 -20.73 13.42
N ALA A 28 10.44 -20.53 13.43
CA ALA A 28 9.81 -19.25 13.74
C ALA A 28 9.69 -18.96 15.25
N HIS A 29 10.24 -19.82 16.12
CA HIS A 29 10.19 -19.70 17.58
C HIS A 29 8.77 -19.47 18.14
N VAL A 30 7.78 -20.20 17.60
CA VAL A 30 6.39 -20.09 18.04
C VAL A 30 6.22 -20.70 19.43
N SER A 31 5.80 -19.88 20.40
CA SER A 31 5.56 -20.30 21.79
C SER A 31 4.19 -20.91 22.05
N GLU A 32 3.20 -20.63 21.20
CA GLU A 32 1.80 -20.99 21.44
C GLU A 32 1.05 -21.28 20.13
N ILE A 33 0.38 -22.43 20.08
CA ILE A 33 -0.34 -22.97 18.92
C ILE A 33 -1.78 -23.30 19.33
N HIS A 34 -2.74 -22.75 18.60
CA HIS A 34 -4.16 -23.08 18.68
C HIS A 34 -4.56 -23.84 17.41
N ALA A 35 -4.68 -25.16 17.52
CA ALA A 35 -5.01 -26.07 16.43
C ALA A 35 -6.52 -26.29 16.35
N ILE A 36 -7.11 -26.02 15.19
CA ILE A 36 -8.56 -26.04 14.94
C ILE A 36 -8.89 -27.10 13.89
N GLY A 37 -9.60 -28.15 14.29
CA GLY A 37 -10.05 -29.25 13.43
C GLY A 37 -9.26 -30.55 13.61
N LYS A 38 -9.90 -31.68 13.31
CA LYS A 38 -9.42 -33.03 13.66
C LYS A 38 -8.05 -33.38 13.10
N GLU A 39 -7.80 -33.03 11.84
CA GLU A 39 -6.56 -33.43 11.14
C GLU A 39 -5.32 -32.72 11.71
N ILE A 40 -5.44 -31.44 12.08
CA ILE A 40 -4.32 -30.62 12.57
C ILE A 40 -3.92 -31.00 14.01
N GLN A 41 -4.76 -31.74 14.74
CA GLN A 41 -4.44 -32.29 16.07
C GLN A 41 -3.17 -33.14 16.05
N THR A 42 -2.91 -33.84 14.93
CA THR A 42 -1.75 -34.71 14.77
C THR A 42 -0.42 -33.96 14.76
N LEU A 43 -0.44 -32.64 14.53
CA LEU A 43 0.73 -31.76 14.58
C LEU A 43 1.46 -31.87 15.92
N ASN A 44 0.73 -32.04 17.04
CA ASN A 44 1.29 -32.12 18.38
C ASN A 44 2.34 -33.24 18.54
N LYS A 45 2.28 -34.30 17.72
CA LYS A 45 3.24 -35.42 17.75
C LYS A 45 4.62 -35.04 17.19
N TYR A 46 4.71 -33.96 16.42
CA TYR A 46 5.93 -33.55 15.72
C TYR A 46 6.52 -32.24 16.27
N LEU A 47 5.86 -31.62 17.24
CA LEU A 47 6.39 -30.42 17.89
C LEU A 47 7.49 -30.80 18.89
N HIS A 48 8.51 -29.96 18.95
CA HIS A 48 9.65 -30.12 19.85
C HIS A 48 9.86 -28.82 20.65
N GLY A 49 10.31 -28.93 21.90
CA GLY A 49 10.55 -27.78 22.78
C GLY A 49 9.33 -27.36 23.62
N ASN A 50 9.44 -26.22 24.31
CA ASN A 50 8.42 -25.67 25.21
C ASN A 50 7.37 -24.87 24.43
N VAL A 51 6.54 -25.54 23.64
CA VAL A 51 5.43 -24.92 22.90
C VAL A 51 4.10 -25.32 23.53
N GLN A 52 3.26 -24.35 23.85
CA GLN A 52 1.90 -24.61 24.34
C GLN A 52 0.98 -24.98 23.17
N PHE A 53 0.30 -26.12 23.27
CA PHE A 53 -0.61 -26.62 22.23
C PHE A 53 -2.04 -26.70 22.77
N PHE A 54 -2.94 -25.92 22.16
CA PHE A 54 -4.37 -25.90 22.44
C PHE A 54 -5.12 -26.49 21.25
N TYR A 55 -6.12 -27.33 21.52
CA TYR A 55 -6.91 -27.99 20.48
C TYR A 55 -8.38 -27.58 20.59
N TYR A 56 -8.99 -27.35 19.44
CA TYR A 56 -10.41 -27.05 19.26
C TYR A 56 -10.93 -27.84 18.07
N GLU A 57 -12.15 -28.36 18.16
CA GLU A 57 -12.77 -29.10 17.05
C GLU A 57 -13.26 -28.13 15.96
N THR A 58 -13.71 -26.93 16.36
CA THR A 58 -14.26 -25.92 15.45
C THR A 58 -13.81 -24.50 15.79
N THR A 59 -13.93 -23.58 14.83
CA THR A 59 -13.67 -22.15 15.03
C THR A 59 -14.63 -21.52 16.03
N GLU A 60 -15.87 -22.02 16.16
CA GLU A 60 -16.83 -21.53 17.15
C GLU A 60 -16.39 -21.79 18.58
N GLU A 61 -15.78 -22.95 18.85
CA GLU A 61 -15.24 -23.24 20.19
C GLU A 61 -14.17 -22.23 20.60
N VAL A 62 -13.28 -21.89 19.66
CA VAL A 62 -12.27 -20.85 19.89
C VAL A 62 -12.93 -19.52 20.17
N LEU A 63 -13.89 -19.10 19.33
CA LEU A 63 -14.61 -17.83 19.48
C LEU A 63 -15.33 -17.74 20.82
N ASN A 64 -15.94 -18.82 21.29
CA ASN A 64 -16.60 -18.88 22.60
C ASN A 64 -15.61 -18.80 23.78
N SER A 65 -14.39 -19.30 23.60
CA SER A 65 -13.32 -19.22 24.62
C SER A 65 -12.37 -18.03 24.46
N ILE A 66 -12.58 -17.17 23.47
CA ILE A 66 -11.58 -16.20 23.03
C ILE A 66 -11.20 -15.19 24.11
N GLU A 67 -12.09 -14.91 25.05
CA GLU A 67 -11.87 -14.09 26.27
C GLU A 67 -10.79 -14.63 27.20
N LYS A 68 -10.56 -15.94 27.18
CA LYS A 68 -9.55 -16.60 28.01
C LYS A 68 -8.16 -16.62 27.36
N ILE A 69 -8.07 -16.28 26.07
CA ILE A 69 -6.82 -16.23 25.33
C ILE A 69 -6.17 -14.85 25.54
N SER A 70 -5.09 -14.81 26.32
CA SER A 70 -4.34 -13.58 26.58
C SER A 70 -3.40 -13.27 25.42
N ILE A 71 -3.53 -12.08 24.82
CA ILE A 71 -2.68 -11.62 23.72
C ILE A 71 -2.00 -10.33 24.14
N HIS A 72 -0.92 -10.48 24.90
CA HIS A 72 -0.03 -9.41 25.31
C HIS A 72 1.32 -9.59 24.61
N ASP A 73 1.86 -8.53 23.99
CA ASP A 73 3.15 -8.54 23.28
C ASP A 73 3.38 -9.73 22.33
N ALA A 74 2.33 -10.15 21.61
CA ALA A 74 2.37 -11.32 20.73
C ALA A 74 1.96 -10.97 19.30
N ALA A 75 2.74 -11.43 18.33
CA ALA A 75 2.28 -11.56 16.96
C ALA A 75 1.35 -12.77 16.83
N VAL A 76 0.19 -12.58 16.19
CA VAL A 76 -0.82 -13.61 15.97
C VAL A 76 -0.92 -13.91 14.48
N LEU A 77 -0.51 -15.11 14.08
CA LEU A 77 -0.72 -15.61 12.73
C LEU A 77 -1.99 -16.47 12.71
N VAL A 78 -2.94 -16.15 11.83
CA VAL A 78 -4.13 -16.98 11.60
C VAL A 78 -4.03 -17.56 10.19
N LYS A 79 -3.95 -18.88 10.06
CA LYS A 79 -3.72 -19.54 8.77
C LYS A 79 -4.39 -20.90 8.67
N GLY A 80 -5.06 -21.19 7.56
CA GLY A 80 -5.71 -22.48 7.36
C GLY A 80 -6.69 -22.51 6.19
N SER A 81 -7.43 -23.61 6.03
CA SER A 81 -8.48 -23.76 5.01
C SER A 81 -9.68 -22.83 5.26
N ARG A 82 -10.24 -22.28 4.17
CA ARG A 82 -11.40 -21.38 4.18
C ARG A 82 -12.66 -22.00 4.78
N LYS A 83 -12.81 -23.34 4.75
CA LYS A 83 -13.98 -24.03 5.31
C LYS A 83 -14.18 -23.77 6.81
N TYR A 84 -13.12 -23.36 7.50
CA TYR A 84 -13.15 -23.06 8.93
C TYR A 84 -13.44 -21.59 9.23
N GLY A 85 -13.57 -20.71 8.24
CA GLY A 85 -13.97 -19.31 8.46
C GLY A 85 -13.07 -18.53 9.44
N LEU A 86 -11.75 -18.74 9.36
CA LEU A 86 -10.78 -18.20 10.31
C LEU A 86 -10.69 -16.67 10.30
N GLU A 87 -11.16 -16.01 9.24
CA GLU A 87 -11.30 -14.55 9.18
C GLU A 87 -12.07 -13.98 10.38
N ARG A 88 -13.00 -14.76 10.94
CA ARG A 88 -13.76 -14.40 12.14
C ARG A 88 -12.86 -14.24 13.38
N LEU A 89 -11.83 -15.09 13.53
CA LEU A 89 -10.87 -14.99 14.63
C LEU A 89 -9.99 -13.75 14.49
N SER A 90 -9.46 -13.51 13.28
CA SER A 90 -8.68 -12.31 12.96
C SER A 90 -9.47 -11.03 13.26
N ASN A 91 -10.78 -11.04 12.96
CA ASN A 91 -11.68 -9.96 13.30
C ASN A 91 -11.76 -9.78 14.82
N VAL A 92 -12.13 -10.82 15.59
CA VAL A 92 -12.27 -10.67 17.06
C VAL A 92 -10.98 -10.22 17.75
N PHE A 93 -9.82 -10.75 17.36
CA PHE A 93 -8.54 -10.29 17.92
C PHE A 93 -8.21 -8.84 17.58
N SER A 94 -8.70 -8.34 16.45
CA SER A 94 -8.63 -6.92 16.10
C SER A 94 -9.67 -6.08 16.85
N GLN A 95 -10.85 -6.64 17.11
CA GLN A 95 -11.96 -5.98 17.82
C GLN A 95 -11.65 -5.72 19.30
N LYS A 96 -10.93 -6.63 19.97
CA LYS A 96 -10.60 -6.51 21.40
C LYS A 96 -9.69 -5.34 21.78
N ARG A 97 -9.03 -4.70 20.82
CA ARG A 97 -8.17 -3.53 21.10
C ARG A 97 -8.84 -2.18 20.93
N HIS A 98 -10.12 -2.12 20.51
CA HIS A 98 -10.84 -0.86 20.27
C HIS A 98 -10.01 0.17 19.45
N GLU A 99 -9.28 -0.30 18.44
CA GLU A 99 -8.42 0.53 17.58
C GLU A 99 -9.08 0.78 16.21
N ALA A 100 -8.73 1.88 15.56
CA ALA A 100 -9.02 2.07 14.15
C ALA A 100 -8.14 1.12 13.31
N VAL A 101 -8.69 0.57 12.24
CA VAL A 101 -8.04 -0.44 11.39
C VAL A 101 -8.05 -0.01 9.93
N LEU A 102 -6.90 -0.05 9.28
CA LEU A 102 -6.76 0.03 7.83
C LEU A 102 -6.61 -1.39 7.27
N GLU A 103 -7.69 -1.90 6.67
CA GLU A 103 -7.69 -3.16 5.93
C GLU A 103 -7.15 -2.96 4.52
N THR A 104 -6.30 -3.88 4.06
CA THR A 104 -5.73 -3.91 2.71
C THR A 104 -6.05 -5.24 2.05
N ASP A 105 -6.84 -5.22 0.98
CA ASP A 105 -7.22 -6.40 0.21
C ASP A 105 -6.19 -6.70 -0.89
N LEU A 106 -5.40 -7.76 -0.68
CA LEU A 106 -4.38 -8.18 -1.64
C LEU A 106 -4.98 -8.86 -2.88
N GLN A 107 -6.20 -9.42 -2.81
CA GLN A 107 -6.90 -9.92 -4.01
C GLN A 107 -7.24 -8.76 -4.94
N ALA A 108 -7.75 -7.66 -4.38
CA ALA A 108 -8.04 -6.44 -5.13
C ALA A 108 -6.79 -5.84 -5.78
N VAL A 109 -5.64 -5.83 -5.07
CA VAL A 109 -4.35 -5.47 -5.66
C VAL A 109 -4.02 -6.35 -6.87
N GLY A 110 -4.17 -7.68 -6.71
CA GLY A 110 -3.94 -8.64 -7.78
C GLY A 110 -4.87 -8.44 -8.98
N HIS A 111 -6.16 -8.15 -8.74
CA HIS A 111 -7.14 -7.82 -9.75
C HIS A 111 -6.73 -6.57 -10.54
N ASN A 112 -6.42 -5.50 -9.83
CA ASN A 112 -6.00 -4.23 -10.43
C ASN A 112 -4.71 -4.40 -11.25
N LEU A 113 -3.72 -5.12 -10.72
CA LEU A 113 -2.48 -5.41 -11.43
C LEU A 113 -2.73 -6.19 -12.73
N ARG A 114 -3.63 -7.20 -12.70
CA ARG A 114 -4.02 -7.96 -13.90
C ARG A 114 -4.75 -7.09 -14.91
N PHE A 115 -5.63 -6.20 -14.46
CA PHE A 115 -6.34 -5.27 -15.33
C PHE A 115 -5.35 -4.41 -16.14
N TYR A 116 -4.40 -3.75 -15.47
CA TYR A 116 -3.36 -2.98 -16.18
C TYR A 116 -2.51 -3.88 -17.06
N SER A 117 -2.07 -5.04 -16.56
CA SER A 117 -1.25 -5.99 -17.32
C SER A 117 -1.91 -6.41 -18.64
N SER A 118 -3.24 -6.61 -18.64
CA SER A 118 -3.99 -7.01 -19.84
C SER A 118 -4.08 -5.93 -20.92
N SER A 119 -3.78 -4.68 -20.56
CA SER A 119 -3.84 -3.53 -21.47
C SER A 119 -2.46 -3.17 -22.04
N LEU A 120 -1.38 -3.78 -21.55
CA LEU A 120 -0.01 -3.49 -21.99
C LEU A 120 0.34 -4.18 -23.30
N ALA A 121 1.29 -3.60 -24.02
CA ALA A 121 1.94 -4.30 -25.12
C ALA A 121 2.69 -5.55 -24.57
N PRO A 122 2.76 -6.67 -25.34
CA PRO A 122 3.21 -7.97 -24.81
C PRO A 122 4.59 -8.00 -24.14
N GLN A 123 5.49 -7.09 -24.50
CA GLN A 123 6.87 -7.05 -23.96
C GLN A 123 7.08 -5.96 -22.89
N THR A 124 6.05 -5.20 -22.56
CA THR A 124 6.15 -4.11 -21.59
C THR A 124 6.07 -4.66 -20.17
N GLY A 125 7.14 -4.45 -19.40
CA GLY A 125 7.20 -4.79 -17.99
C GLY A 125 6.51 -3.76 -17.09
N LYS A 126 6.45 -4.08 -15.80
CA LYS A 126 5.66 -3.36 -14.79
C LYS A 126 6.53 -2.96 -13.62
N ILE A 127 6.52 -1.66 -13.33
CA ILE A 127 7.13 -1.08 -12.14
C ILE A 127 5.99 -0.77 -11.16
N ALA A 128 5.94 -1.47 -10.03
CA ALA A 128 4.99 -1.18 -8.97
C ALA A 128 5.54 -0.07 -8.06
N VAL A 129 4.85 1.07 -8.00
CA VAL A 129 5.25 2.21 -7.17
C VAL A 129 4.58 2.10 -5.81
N ILE A 130 5.35 1.75 -4.77
CA ILE A 130 4.85 1.52 -3.40
C ILE A 130 5.55 2.43 -2.36
N LYS A 131 5.99 3.61 -2.78
CA LYS A 131 6.59 4.62 -1.91
C LYS A 131 5.68 5.09 -0.78
N ALA A 132 6.27 5.76 0.22
CA ALA A 132 5.57 6.26 1.41
C ALA A 132 4.89 5.13 2.19
N SER A 133 5.64 4.05 2.45
CA SER A 133 5.14 2.82 3.09
C SER A 133 3.89 2.25 2.40
N ALA A 134 3.94 2.08 1.07
CA ALA A 134 2.80 1.69 0.25
C ALA A 134 1.58 2.61 0.45
N TYR A 135 1.81 3.92 0.40
CA TYR A 135 0.81 4.96 0.67
C TYR A 135 0.09 4.75 2.03
N GLY A 136 0.87 4.46 3.07
CA GLY A 136 0.38 4.29 4.44
C GLY A 136 -0.14 2.89 4.78
N SER A 137 -0.17 1.95 3.83
CA SER A 137 -0.69 0.60 4.06
C SER A 137 0.32 -0.39 4.64
N GLY A 138 1.61 -0.05 4.65
CA GLY A 138 2.73 -0.91 5.07
C GLY A 138 3.31 -1.67 3.87
N SER A 139 4.61 -1.48 3.62
CA SER A 139 5.26 -1.81 2.35
C SER A 139 5.59 -3.29 2.16
N HIS A 140 5.87 -4.04 3.23
CA HIS A 140 6.47 -5.37 3.11
C HIS A 140 5.50 -6.45 2.58
N GLU A 141 4.31 -6.55 3.16
CA GLU A 141 3.32 -7.56 2.78
C GLU A 141 2.84 -7.33 1.35
N LEU A 142 2.68 -6.06 0.96
CA LEU A 142 2.36 -5.67 -0.41
C LEU A 142 3.51 -5.98 -1.37
N ALA A 143 4.75 -5.63 -1.03
CA ALA A 143 5.93 -5.94 -1.83
C ALA A 143 6.07 -7.45 -2.05
N THR A 144 5.89 -8.25 -0.99
CA THR A 144 5.92 -9.71 -1.05
C THR A 144 4.83 -10.25 -1.98
N PHE A 145 3.63 -9.69 -1.91
CA PHE A 145 2.53 -10.08 -2.80
C PHE A 145 2.84 -9.72 -4.27
N LEU A 146 3.39 -8.53 -4.52
CA LEU A 146 3.73 -8.07 -5.85
C LEU A 146 4.87 -8.90 -6.46
N GLU A 147 5.90 -9.24 -5.68
CA GLU A 147 6.99 -10.14 -6.10
C GLU A 147 6.45 -11.49 -6.57
N HIS A 148 5.54 -12.11 -5.80
CA HIS A 148 4.86 -13.35 -6.23
C HIS A 148 4.00 -13.14 -7.49
N SER A 149 3.53 -11.91 -7.74
CA SER A 149 2.79 -11.53 -8.94
C SER A 149 3.68 -11.21 -10.14
N LYS A 150 5.00 -11.40 -10.01
CA LYS A 150 6.01 -11.22 -11.08
C LYS A 150 6.01 -9.82 -11.69
N ILE A 151 6.03 -8.80 -10.84
CA ILE A 151 6.41 -7.45 -11.27
C ILE A 151 7.91 -7.41 -11.62
N ASP A 152 8.29 -6.50 -12.51
CA ASP A 152 9.67 -6.40 -12.98
C ASP A 152 10.52 -5.53 -12.04
N TYR A 153 9.92 -4.48 -11.46
CA TYR A 153 10.55 -3.59 -10.50
C TYR A 153 9.57 -3.15 -9.41
N ILE A 154 10.11 -2.92 -8.22
CA ILE A 154 9.49 -2.12 -7.17
C ILE A 154 10.12 -0.73 -7.18
N ALA A 155 9.33 0.33 -7.09
CA ALA A 155 9.82 1.69 -6.92
C ALA A 155 9.42 2.26 -5.56
N VAL A 156 10.43 2.74 -4.81
CA VAL A 156 10.30 3.39 -3.50
C VAL A 156 10.79 4.83 -3.56
N ALA A 157 10.46 5.66 -2.55
CA ALA A 157 10.93 7.05 -2.54
C ALA A 157 12.38 7.17 -2.09
N TYR A 158 12.74 6.48 -1.00
CA TYR A 158 14.01 6.69 -0.31
C TYR A 158 14.79 5.38 -0.14
N VAL A 159 16.10 5.50 0.05
CA VAL A 159 17.01 4.36 0.26
C VAL A 159 16.55 3.52 1.45
N ASP A 160 16.18 4.15 2.57
CA ASP A 160 15.71 3.45 3.78
C ASP A 160 14.49 2.56 3.53
N GLU A 161 13.56 2.97 2.64
CA GLU A 161 12.42 2.13 2.26
C GLU A 161 12.90 0.89 1.49
N GLY A 162 13.89 1.05 0.61
CA GLY A 162 14.48 -0.08 -0.12
C GLY A 162 15.28 -1.02 0.78
N VAL A 163 16.03 -0.47 1.73
CA VAL A 163 16.76 -1.25 2.76
C VAL A 163 15.79 -2.08 3.59
N ASP A 164 14.68 -1.51 4.06
CA ASP A 164 13.65 -2.24 4.81
C ASP A 164 13.07 -3.41 3.99
N LEU A 165 12.80 -3.21 2.69
CA LEU A 165 12.34 -4.31 1.82
C LEU A 165 13.38 -5.42 1.70
N ARG A 166 14.67 -5.07 1.54
CA ARG A 166 15.76 -6.04 1.42
C ARG A 166 15.97 -6.83 2.70
N GLN A 167 15.93 -6.17 3.86
CA GLN A 167 16.03 -6.82 5.17
C GLN A 167 14.91 -7.84 5.39
N LYS A 168 13.74 -7.61 4.78
CA LYS A 168 12.60 -8.52 4.83
C LYS A 168 12.55 -9.52 3.67
N GLY A 169 13.65 -9.67 2.92
CA GLY A 169 13.84 -10.74 1.95
C GLY A 169 13.29 -10.48 0.55
N ILE A 170 12.88 -9.26 0.22
CA ILE A 170 12.45 -8.93 -1.16
C ILE A 170 13.67 -8.99 -2.09
N THR A 171 13.52 -9.70 -3.20
CA THR A 171 14.60 -9.93 -4.19
C THR A 171 14.37 -9.23 -5.53
N THR A 172 13.12 -8.84 -5.81
CA THR A 172 12.73 -8.04 -6.97
C THR A 172 13.61 -6.77 -7.06
N PRO A 173 14.07 -6.35 -8.25
CA PRO A 173 14.80 -5.10 -8.41
C PRO A 173 14.07 -3.90 -7.78
N VAL A 174 14.79 -3.08 -7.02
CA VAL A 174 14.23 -1.92 -6.30
C VAL A 174 14.84 -0.63 -6.85
N MET A 175 14.02 0.17 -7.50
CA MET A 175 14.34 1.52 -7.95
C MET A 175 14.08 2.54 -6.84
N VAL A 176 15.04 3.42 -6.55
CA VAL A 176 14.92 4.47 -5.53
C VAL A 176 14.78 5.84 -6.22
N LEU A 177 13.61 6.48 -6.08
CA LEU A 177 13.27 7.68 -6.85
C LEU A 177 13.92 8.98 -6.35
N ASN A 178 14.26 9.09 -5.06
CA ASN A 178 14.84 10.31 -4.47
C ASN A 178 16.17 9.99 -3.76
N SER A 179 17.04 9.21 -4.38
CA SER A 179 18.39 8.94 -3.87
C SER A 179 19.29 10.17 -4.01
N SER A 180 20.15 10.42 -3.02
CA SER A 180 21.23 11.39 -3.15
C SER A 180 22.55 10.74 -3.57
N ALA A 181 23.49 11.54 -4.07
CA ALA A 181 24.81 11.04 -4.47
C ALA A 181 25.62 10.51 -3.28
N GLU A 182 25.33 10.93 -2.06
CA GLU A 182 26.02 10.47 -0.86
C GLU A 182 25.57 9.07 -0.44
N GLN A 183 24.44 8.57 -0.96
CA GLN A 183 23.84 7.30 -0.58
C GLN A 183 24.13 6.15 -1.54
N TRP A 184 24.95 6.35 -2.59
CA TRP A 184 25.21 5.29 -3.58
C TRP A 184 25.86 4.04 -2.96
N GLN A 185 26.64 4.21 -1.89
CA GLN A 185 27.27 3.10 -1.17
C GLN A 185 26.23 2.20 -0.49
N ASP A 186 25.19 2.79 0.10
CA ASP A 186 24.07 2.04 0.67
C ASP A 186 23.26 1.36 -0.43
N CYS A 187 23.02 2.04 -1.56
CA CYS A 187 22.39 1.43 -2.72
C CYS A 187 23.16 0.19 -3.20
N MET A 188 24.48 0.28 -3.32
CA MET A 188 25.32 -0.87 -3.71
C MET A 188 25.30 -1.99 -2.66
N ARG A 189 25.37 -1.65 -1.38
CA ARG A 189 25.36 -2.62 -0.28
C ARG A 189 24.08 -3.44 -0.27
N TRP A 190 22.94 -2.80 -0.55
CA TRP A 190 21.61 -3.38 -0.48
C TRP A 190 21.00 -3.74 -1.85
N ASP A 191 21.79 -3.68 -2.93
CA ASP A 191 21.34 -3.99 -4.29
C ASP A 191 20.08 -3.18 -4.69
N LEU A 192 20.18 -1.87 -4.52
CA LEU A 192 19.18 -0.87 -4.90
C LEU A 192 19.68 -0.08 -6.12
N GLU A 193 18.76 0.30 -7.01
CA GLU A 193 19.06 1.03 -8.24
C GLU A 193 18.64 2.50 -8.09
N PRO A 194 19.58 3.45 -7.90
CA PRO A 194 19.24 4.86 -7.66
C PRO A 194 18.76 5.57 -8.93
N GLU A 195 17.81 6.49 -8.75
CA GLU A 195 17.48 7.54 -9.72
C GLU A 195 18.61 8.58 -9.75
N VAL A 196 19.17 8.83 -10.93
CA VAL A 196 20.19 9.86 -11.17
C VAL A 196 19.56 10.97 -12.00
N TYR A 197 19.60 12.20 -11.50
CA TYR A 197 18.79 13.30 -12.02
C TYR A 197 19.56 14.62 -12.23
N SER A 198 20.85 14.67 -11.93
CA SER A 198 21.66 15.90 -12.08
C SER A 198 23.08 15.59 -12.56
N LEU A 199 23.70 16.56 -13.25
CA LEU A 199 25.10 16.46 -13.67
C LEU A 199 26.06 16.35 -12.47
N ASP A 200 25.77 16.99 -11.33
CA ASP A 200 26.55 16.85 -10.09
C ASP A 200 26.59 15.40 -9.60
N PHE A 201 25.43 14.74 -9.55
CA PHE A 201 25.35 13.34 -9.18
C PHE A 201 26.14 12.49 -10.20
N MET A 202 25.94 12.71 -11.50
CA MET A 202 26.67 11.98 -12.53
C MET A 202 28.20 12.15 -12.41
N ASN A 203 28.69 13.33 -12.07
CA ASN A 203 30.12 13.58 -11.84
C ASN A 203 30.64 12.82 -10.61
N LYS A 204 29.88 12.79 -9.51
CA LYS A 204 30.25 12.01 -8.31
C LYS A 204 30.31 10.50 -8.58
N LEU A 205 29.56 9.99 -9.56
CA LEU A 205 29.65 8.59 -9.98
C LEU A 205 30.95 8.26 -10.74
N GLN A 206 31.71 9.24 -11.23
CA GLN A 206 33.01 8.97 -11.86
C GLN A 206 34.04 8.41 -10.87
N THR A 207 33.95 8.81 -9.61
CA THR A 207 34.83 8.32 -8.53
C THR A 207 34.30 7.05 -7.88
N PHE A 208 33.40 6.32 -8.54
CA PHE A 208 32.84 5.08 -8.03
C PHE A 208 33.91 3.98 -7.98
N GLU A 209 34.20 3.51 -6.78
CA GLU A 209 35.09 2.38 -6.52
C GLU A 209 34.27 1.28 -5.84
N GLY A 210 33.82 0.30 -6.61
CA GLY A 210 33.01 -0.81 -6.12
C GLY A 210 33.24 -2.08 -6.93
N GLU A 211 33.34 -3.23 -6.26
CA GLU A 211 33.49 -4.52 -6.97
C GLU A 211 32.18 -4.96 -7.62
N LYS A 212 31.03 -4.55 -7.05
CA LYS A 212 29.70 -4.86 -7.58
C LYS A 212 29.29 -3.86 -8.67
N SER A 213 28.54 -4.35 -9.65
CA SER A 213 27.92 -3.50 -10.65
C SER A 213 26.83 -2.63 -10.01
N LEU A 214 26.82 -1.33 -10.34
CA LEU A 214 25.78 -0.40 -9.94
C LEU A 214 24.88 -0.12 -11.14
N LYS A 215 23.62 -0.53 -11.05
CA LYS A 215 22.59 -0.15 -12.01
C LYS A 215 21.93 1.14 -11.59
N ILE A 216 21.73 2.07 -12.52
CA ILE A 216 21.11 3.37 -12.27
C ILE A 216 19.97 3.63 -13.24
N HIS A 217 19.05 4.50 -12.84
CA HIS A 217 17.95 4.98 -13.68
C HIS A 217 18.12 6.47 -13.95
N LEU A 218 18.43 6.84 -15.19
CA LEU A 218 18.66 8.23 -15.55
C LEU A 218 17.34 8.95 -15.82
N LYS A 219 17.08 10.03 -15.10
CA LYS A 219 15.85 10.81 -15.25
C LYS A 219 16.05 12.04 -16.10
N LEU A 220 15.14 12.23 -17.04
CA LEU A 220 15.06 13.39 -17.90
C LEU A 220 13.88 14.26 -17.46
N ASP A 221 14.10 15.56 -17.34
CA ASP A 221 13.02 16.52 -17.16
C ASP A 221 12.60 17.08 -18.51
N THR A 222 11.33 16.83 -18.83
CA THR A 222 10.73 17.22 -20.12
C THR A 222 9.55 18.17 -19.93
N GLY A 223 9.40 18.74 -18.73
CA GLY A 223 8.36 19.73 -18.43
C GLY A 223 7.81 19.71 -17.01
N MET A 224 8.21 18.74 -16.17
CA MET A 224 7.74 18.66 -14.78
C MET A 224 8.45 19.70 -13.90
N PHE A 225 9.65 20.14 -14.30
CA PHE A 225 10.51 21.07 -13.56
C PHE A 225 10.69 20.67 -12.09
N ARG A 226 11.04 19.39 -11.88
CA ARG A 226 11.29 18.82 -10.55
C ARG A 226 12.69 18.27 -10.42
N LEU A 227 12.88 17.02 -10.86
CA LEU A 227 14.18 16.34 -10.88
C LEU A 227 14.34 15.73 -12.25
N GLY A 228 15.52 15.88 -12.84
CA GLY A 228 15.91 15.30 -14.11
C GLY A 228 16.81 16.24 -14.89
N LEU A 229 17.56 15.67 -15.83
CA LEU A 229 18.37 16.45 -16.76
C LEU A 229 17.49 17.19 -17.75
N LEU A 230 17.79 18.46 -18.00
CA LEU A 230 17.14 19.27 -19.03
C LEU A 230 17.75 18.99 -20.41
N PRO A 231 17.09 19.37 -21.52
CA PRO A 231 17.63 19.19 -22.88
C PRO A 231 19.04 19.74 -23.07
N GLU A 232 19.35 20.88 -22.47
CA GLU A 232 20.68 21.52 -22.50
C GLU A 232 21.77 20.70 -21.79
N ASP A 233 21.41 19.87 -20.81
CA ASP A 233 22.37 19.06 -20.04
C ASP A 233 22.84 17.82 -20.81
N ILE A 234 22.10 17.38 -21.84
CA ILE A 234 22.28 16.07 -22.47
C ILE A 234 23.65 15.90 -23.13
N SER A 235 24.17 16.98 -23.73
CA SER A 235 25.50 16.94 -24.35
C SER A 235 26.61 16.74 -23.31
N GLU A 236 26.47 17.33 -22.13
CA GLU A 236 27.43 17.18 -21.04
C GLU A 236 27.28 15.84 -20.33
N ALA A 237 26.03 15.42 -20.07
CA ALA A 237 25.71 14.11 -19.53
C ALA A 237 26.35 12.98 -20.35
N LYS A 238 26.30 13.06 -21.69
CA LYS A 238 26.95 12.11 -22.58
C LYS A 238 28.48 12.05 -22.38
N LYS A 239 29.14 13.18 -22.18
CA LYS A 239 30.60 13.21 -21.92
C LYS A 239 30.91 12.56 -20.57
N ILE A 240 30.16 12.88 -19.53
CA ILE A 240 30.33 12.30 -18.19
C ILE A 240 30.15 10.77 -18.24
N ILE A 241 29.12 10.28 -18.92
CA ILE A 241 28.86 8.83 -19.07
C ILE A 241 30.05 8.11 -19.70
N SER A 242 30.73 8.72 -20.69
CA SER A 242 31.90 8.12 -21.33
C SER A 242 33.12 7.96 -20.41
N GLN A 243 33.10 8.63 -19.26
CA GLN A 243 34.14 8.61 -18.24
C GLN A 243 33.77 7.70 -17.06
N TRP A 244 32.58 7.10 -17.05
CA TRP A 244 32.16 6.26 -15.95
C TRP A 244 32.94 4.94 -15.87
N PRO A 245 33.15 4.43 -14.65
CA PRO A 245 33.62 3.07 -14.43
C PRO A 245 32.75 2.03 -15.15
N VAL A 246 33.39 0.98 -15.69
CA VAL A 246 32.75 -0.07 -16.51
C VAL A 246 31.68 -0.88 -15.78
N ASN A 247 31.66 -0.84 -14.45
CA ASN A 247 30.72 -1.52 -13.59
C ASN A 247 29.41 -0.71 -13.36
N ILE A 248 29.32 0.54 -13.83
CA ILE A 248 28.08 1.32 -13.81
C ILE A 248 27.28 1.05 -15.09
N THR A 249 25.99 0.74 -14.95
CA THR A 249 25.08 0.49 -16.08
C THR A 249 23.81 1.32 -15.95
N ILE A 250 23.40 1.97 -17.04
CA ILE A 250 22.11 2.67 -17.12
C ILE A 250 21.03 1.62 -17.42
N ALA A 251 20.34 1.16 -16.37
CA ALA A 251 19.27 0.17 -16.51
C ALA A 251 18.09 0.75 -17.30
N SER A 252 17.71 2.00 -17.01
CA SER A 252 16.72 2.72 -17.80
C SER A 252 16.98 4.22 -17.88
N VAL A 253 16.37 4.83 -18.89
CA VAL A 253 16.20 6.27 -19.03
C VAL A 253 14.71 6.56 -19.03
N PHE A 254 14.26 7.58 -18.30
CA PHE A 254 12.83 7.81 -18.12
C PHE A 254 12.47 9.27 -17.87
N THR A 255 11.19 9.59 -18.06
CA THR A 255 10.61 10.87 -17.64
C THR A 255 9.25 10.66 -16.95
N HIS A 256 8.69 11.73 -16.38
CA HIS A 256 7.38 11.74 -15.75
C HIS A 256 6.44 12.71 -16.44
N LEU A 257 5.29 12.23 -16.91
CA LEU A 257 4.31 13.06 -17.59
C LEU A 257 3.72 14.11 -16.64
N VAL A 258 3.60 15.34 -17.13
CA VAL A 258 3.02 16.46 -16.37
C VAL A 258 1.51 16.29 -16.23
N SER A 259 0.85 15.90 -17.32
CA SER A 259 -0.61 15.92 -17.41
C SER A 259 -1.17 14.71 -18.13
N SER A 260 -0.92 13.54 -17.54
CA SER A 260 -1.44 12.27 -18.03
C SER A 260 -2.93 12.07 -17.76
N GLU A 261 -3.58 12.92 -16.97
CA GLU A 261 -4.97 12.75 -16.51
C GLU A 261 -5.95 13.71 -17.19
N MET A 262 -5.46 14.80 -17.79
CA MET A 262 -6.28 15.90 -18.28
C MET A 262 -6.25 15.96 -19.82
N PRO A 263 -7.36 15.63 -20.51
CA PRO A 263 -7.42 15.62 -21.98
C PRO A 263 -7.04 16.94 -22.66
N GLU A 264 -7.32 18.07 -22.03
CA GLU A 264 -6.95 19.40 -22.54
C GLU A 264 -5.43 19.60 -22.72
N HIS A 265 -4.61 18.75 -22.09
CA HIS A 265 -3.15 18.81 -22.13
C HIS A 265 -2.51 17.68 -22.94
N ASP A 266 -3.28 16.91 -23.72
CA ASP A 266 -2.75 15.78 -24.50
C ASP A 266 -1.70 16.21 -25.51
N LYS A 267 -1.93 17.34 -26.20
CA LYS A 267 -0.95 17.91 -27.13
C LYS A 267 0.41 18.15 -26.45
N TYR A 268 0.39 18.73 -25.25
CA TYR A 268 1.61 18.96 -24.46
C TYR A 268 2.25 17.65 -24.01
N THR A 269 1.45 16.64 -23.66
CA THR A 269 1.97 15.29 -23.33
C THR A 269 2.72 14.67 -24.51
N HIS A 270 2.21 14.80 -25.74
CA HIS A 270 2.93 14.32 -26.93
C HIS A 270 4.22 15.11 -27.18
N GLU A 271 4.22 16.43 -26.99
CA GLU A 271 5.42 17.28 -27.08
C GLU A 271 6.48 16.87 -26.04
N GLN A 272 6.04 16.56 -24.82
CA GLN A 272 6.88 16.06 -23.73
C GLN A 272 7.57 14.74 -24.11
N VAL A 273 6.81 13.77 -24.64
CA VAL A 273 7.37 12.47 -25.06
C VAL A 273 8.29 12.62 -26.27
N LYS A 274 8.00 13.55 -27.19
CA LYS A 274 8.89 13.86 -28.31
C LYS A 274 10.26 14.36 -27.82
N SER A 275 10.27 15.36 -26.93
CA SER A 275 11.50 15.89 -26.31
C SER A 275 12.29 14.78 -25.59
N TYR A 276 11.59 13.93 -24.83
CA TYR A 276 12.19 12.75 -24.19
C TYR A 276 12.90 11.83 -25.19
N LEU A 277 12.27 11.51 -26.32
CA LEU A 277 12.84 10.64 -27.34
C LEU A 277 14.07 11.25 -28.00
N GLU A 278 14.08 12.55 -28.24
CA GLU A 278 15.23 13.29 -28.79
C GLU A 278 16.43 13.24 -27.83
N MET A 279 16.20 13.52 -26.55
CA MET A 279 17.22 13.43 -25.49
C MET A 279 17.75 12.00 -25.33
N TYR A 280 16.85 11.00 -25.33
CA TYR A 280 17.19 9.59 -25.24
C TYR A 280 18.06 9.13 -26.42
N ASP A 281 17.76 9.55 -27.65
CA ASP A 281 18.52 9.17 -28.83
C ASP A 281 19.97 9.68 -28.76
N VAL A 282 20.18 10.91 -28.29
CA VAL A 282 21.53 11.48 -28.13
C VAL A 282 22.34 10.69 -27.09
N LEU A 283 21.74 10.37 -25.95
CA LEU A 283 22.38 9.58 -24.88
C LEU A 283 22.70 8.15 -25.32
N SER A 284 21.71 7.45 -25.89
CA SER A 284 21.83 6.04 -26.26
C SER A 284 22.83 5.80 -27.39
N LYS A 285 23.01 6.74 -28.32
CA LYS A 285 24.08 6.68 -29.34
C LYS A 285 25.49 6.66 -28.75
N GLY A 286 25.68 7.10 -27.50
CA GLY A 286 26.96 7.05 -26.79
C GLY A 286 27.25 5.72 -26.09
N LEU A 287 26.31 4.78 -26.10
CA LEU A 287 26.37 3.53 -25.34
C LEU A 287 26.50 2.32 -26.29
N SER A 288 27.18 1.26 -25.83
CA SER A 288 27.27 -0.01 -26.55
C SER A 288 25.97 -0.85 -26.50
N TYR A 289 25.00 -0.41 -25.71
CA TYR A 289 23.70 -1.05 -25.52
C TYR A 289 22.60 0.02 -25.48
N LYS A 290 21.32 -0.42 -25.49
CA LYS A 290 20.17 0.47 -25.37
C LYS A 290 19.54 0.33 -23.98
N PRO A 291 19.61 1.37 -23.13
CA PRO A 291 18.89 1.40 -21.86
C PRO A 291 17.37 1.22 -22.06
N LYS A 292 16.68 0.69 -21.05
CA LYS A 292 15.23 0.54 -21.10
C LYS A 292 14.53 1.90 -21.02
N LYS A 293 13.32 2.01 -21.58
CA LYS A 293 12.53 3.25 -21.58
C LYS A 293 11.23 3.10 -20.80
N HIS A 294 10.86 4.12 -20.06
CA HIS A 294 9.52 4.19 -19.45
C HIS A 294 9.05 5.64 -19.25
N VAL A 295 7.82 5.95 -19.62
CA VAL A 295 7.29 7.33 -19.50
C VAL A 295 5.93 7.37 -18.81
N LEU A 296 5.15 6.30 -18.89
CA LEU A 296 3.77 6.28 -18.41
C LEU A 296 3.68 6.02 -16.90
N ASN A 297 2.90 6.87 -16.24
CA ASN A 297 2.30 6.58 -14.93
C ASN A 297 0.96 5.85 -15.14
N THR A 298 0.25 5.56 -14.04
CA THR A 298 -1.04 4.84 -14.05
C THR A 298 -2.03 5.34 -15.12
N ALA A 299 -2.31 6.65 -15.17
CA ALA A 299 -3.29 7.21 -16.09
C ALA A 299 -2.80 7.12 -17.55
N GLY A 300 -1.50 7.35 -17.76
CA GLY A 300 -0.90 7.30 -19.09
C GLY A 300 -0.96 5.93 -19.75
N ILE A 301 -0.95 4.82 -18.97
CA ILE A 301 -0.99 3.45 -19.49
C ILE A 301 -2.14 3.26 -20.48
N LEU A 302 -3.33 3.71 -20.12
CA LEU A 302 -4.52 3.47 -20.93
C LEU A 302 -4.79 4.59 -21.94
N ARG A 303 -4.34 5.81 -21.64
CA ARG A 303 -4.58 6.99 -22.49
C ARG A 303 -3.58 7.13 -23.63
N PHE A 304 -2.36 6.63 -23.45
CA PHE A 304 -1.27 6.74 -24.43
C PHE A 304 -0.58 5.38 -24.67
N PRO A 305 -1.31 4.36 -25.15
CA PRO A 305 -0.77 3.00 -25.33
C PRO A 305 0.44 2.93 -26.29
N GLU A 306 0.62 3.91 -27.17
CA GLU A 306 1.77 4.05 -28.05
C GLU A 306 3.10 4.29 -27.29
N TYR A 307 3.03 4.70 -26.02
CA TYR A 307 4.19 5.03 -25.20
C TYR A 307 4.46 4.02 -24.07
N HIS A 308 3.90 2.81 -24.15
CA HIS A 308 4.18 1.73 -23.21
C HIS A 308 5.69 1.43 -23.09
N PHE A 309 6.42 1.50 -24.21
CA PHE A 309 7.84 1.19 -24.29
C PHE A 309 8.24 -0.09 -23.53
N ASP A 310 9.34 -0.07 -22.79
CA ASP A 310 9.86 -1.24 -22.08
C ASP A 310 9.20 -1.44 -20.71
N PHE A 311 8.87 -0.36 -19.99
CA PHE A 311 8.16 -0.45 -18.72
C PHE A 311 7.08 0.63 -18.55
N VAL A 312 6.10 0.34 -17.70
CA VAL A 312 5.13 1.31 -17.18
C VAL A 312 5.19 1.37 -15.66
N ARG A 313 4.84 2.51 -15.07
CA ARG A 313 4.83 2.71 -13.61
C ARG A 313 3.39 2.74 -13.09
N ILE A 314 3.01 1.74 -12.31
CA ILE A 314 1.67 1.60 -11.74
C ILE A 314 1.71 2.06 -10.27
N GLY A 315 1.02 3.16 -9.97
CA GLY A 315 0.86 3.73 -8.62
C GLY A 315 -0.55 3.54 -8.09
N LEU A 316 -1.37 4.61 -8.04
CA LEU A 316 -2.76 4.56 -7.56
C LEU A 316 -3.63 3.46 -8.15
N GLY A 317 -3.37 3.09 -9.41
CA GLY A 317 -4.12 2.05 -10.07
C GLY A 317 -4.06 0.72 -9.32
N LEU A 318 -2.93 0.41 -8.66
CA LEU A 318 -2.81 -0.77 -7.81
C LEU A 318 -3.83 -0.76 -6.67
N TYR A 319 -4.17 0.41 -6.15
CA TYR A 319 -5.05 0.62 -5.00
C TYR A 319 -6.53 0.82 -5.38
N GLY A 320 -6.83 0.72 -6.68
CA GLY A 320 -8.17 0.88 -7.22
C GLY A 320 -8.66 2.31 -7.31
N ILE A 321 -7.74 3.26 -7.43
CA ILE A 321 -8.03 4.68 -7.52
C ILE A 321 -7.73 5.13 -8.95
N ASP A 322 -8.76 5.67 -9.60
CA ASP A 322 -8.72 6.20 -10.96
C ASP A 322 -9.05 7.69 -10.92
N VAL A 323 -8.02 8.53 -11.08
CA VAL A 323 -8.16 9.99 -11.00
C VAL A 323 -8.74 10.58 -12.28
N SER A 324 -8.54 9.93 -13.44
CA SER A 324 -9.10 10.41 -14.72
C SER A 324 -10.56 9.99 -14.92
N ASN A 325 -11.14 9.26 -13.95
CA ASN A 325 -12.50 8.69 -13.97
C ASN A 325 -12.84 7.93 -15.27
N SER A 326 -11.82 7.50 -16.00
CA SER A 326 -11.94 6.94 -17.34
C SER A 326 -12.33 5.45 -17.29
N PHE A 327 -12.20 4.82 -16.11
CA PHE A 327 -12.32 3.39 -15.89
C PHE A 327 -13.13 3.07 -14.62
N ALA A 328 -14.03 3.97 -14.25
CA ALA A 328 -14.93 3.80 -13.11
C ALA A 328 -15.57 2.39 -13.11
N GLY A 329 -15.40 1.68 -12.00
CA GLY A 329 -15.98 0.34 -11.80
C GLY A 329 -15.17 -0.84 -12.34
N LYS A 330 -14.04 -0.63 -13.04
CA LYS A 330 -13.15 -1.73 -13.46
C LYS A 330 -12.10 -2.10 -12.42
N LEU A 331 -11.74 -1.15 -11.57
CA LEU A 331 -10.78 -1.34 -10.50
C LEU A 331 -11.48 -1.64 -9.17
N GLU A 332 -10.87 -2.46 -8.36
CA GLU A 332 -11.34 -2.83 -7.02
C GLU A 332 -10.66 -1.97 -5.96
N LYS A 333 -11.45 -1.41 -5.04
CA LYS A 333 -10.93 -0.62 -3.91
C LYS A 333 -10.13 -1.53 -2.98
N VAL A 334 -8.87 -1.19 -2.75
CA VAL A 334 -7.94 -2.00 -1.95
C VAL A 334 -8.02 -1.69 -0.46
N HIS A 335 -8.20 -0.42 -0.10
CA HIS A 335 -8.16 0.00 1.30
C HIS A 335 -9.54 0.25 1.87
N THR A 336 -9.77 -0.23 3.09
CA THR A 336 -10.93 0.11 3.91
C THR A 336 -10.48 0.56 5.30
N LEU A 337 -10.77 1.81 5.66
CA LEU A 337 -10.51 2.36 6.99
C LEU A 337 -11.75 2.20 7.86
N LYS A 338 -11.61 1.42 8.92
CA LYS A 338 -12.67 1.07 9.85
C LYS A 338 -12.40 1.64 11.24
N ALA A 339 -13.48 1.94 11.94
CA ALA A 339 -13.50 2.42 13.31
C ALA A 339 -14.73 1.80 14.03
N ARG A 340 -14.96 2.21 15.27
CA ARG A 340 -16.04 1.72 16.13
C ARG A 340 -16.68 2.82 16.94
N ILE A 341 -17.96 2.64 17.24
CA ILE A 341 -18.70 3.51 18.15
C ILE A 341 -18.28 3.21 19.59
N LEU A 342 -17.76 4.22 20.29
CA LEU A 342 -17.41 4.15 21.71
C LEU A 342 -18.58 4.52 22.61
N GLN A 343 -19.39 5.49 22.19
CA GLN A 343 -20.46 6.03 23.01
C GLN A 343 -21.55 6.63 22.14
N ILE A 344 -22.79 6.50 22.59
CA ILE A 344 -23.94 7.19 21.99
C ILE A 344 -24.55 8.13 23.04
N LYS A 345 -24.93 9.33 22.62
CA LYS A 345 -25.56 10.34 23.48
C LYS A 345 -26.82 10.89 22.84
N ASN A 346 -27.83 11.17 23.65
CA ASN A 346 -28.98 11.97 23.23
C ASN A 346 -28.59 13.45 23.26
N VAL A 347 -29.01 14.21 22.26
CA VAL A 347 -28.76 15.65 22.13
C VAL A 347 -30.02 16.37 21.65
N LYS A 348 -30.19 17.60 22.11
CA LYS A 348 -31.24 18.50 21.63
C LYS A 348 -30.74 19.32 20.46
N LYS A 349 -31.64 19.79 19.60
CA LYS A 349 -31.36 20.78 18.55
C LYS A 349 -30.66 22.05 19.07
N SER A 350 -30.95 22.44 20.31
CA SER A 350 -30.34 23.60 20.96
C SER A 350 -28.87 23.38 21.36
N ASP A 351 -28.43 22.13 21.44
CA ASP A 351 -27.10 21.79 21.90
C ASP A 351 -26.04 22.14 20.86
N ARG A 352 -24.82 22.40 21.34
CA ARG A 352 -23.66 22.64 20.49
C ARG A 352 -22.57 21.64 20.81
N ILE A 353 -21.95 21.10 19.78
CA ILE A 353 -21.12 19.90 19.86
C ILE A 353 -19.66 20.21 19.45
N GLY A 354 -18.72 19.65 20.21
CA GLY A 354 -17.29 19.70 19.92
C GLY A 354 -16.63 21.06 20.15
N TYR A 355 -15.36 21.17 19.75
CA TYR A 355 -14.56 22.38 19.95
C TYR A 355 -15.20 23.63 19.35
N ASN A 356 -15.15 24.72 20.11
CA ASN A 356 -15.70 26.03 19.76
C ASN A 356 -17.20 26.00 19.44
N ARG A 357 -17.94 25.00 19.96
CA ARG A 357 -19.40 24.88 19.80
C ARG A 357 -19.84 24.90 18.32
N ARG A 358 -18.98 24.43 17.40
CA ARG A 358 -19.22 24.50 15.95
C ARG A 358 -20.24 23.48 15.45
N GLY A 359 -20.34 22.32 16.10
CA GLY A 359 -21.30 21.28 15.73
C GLY A 359 -22.71 21.62 16.20
N SER A 360 -23.69 21.22 15.41
CA SER A 360 -25.10 21.24 15.76
C SER A 360 -25.83 20.14 14.99
N VAL A 361 -26.94 19.67 15.53
CA VAL A 361 -27.86 18.74 14.87
C VAL A 361 -29.09 19.49 14.36
N LEU A 362 -29.77 18.96 13.34
CA LEU A 362 -30.92 19.63 12.73
C LEU A 362 -32.20 19.52 13.58
N GLN A 363 -32.27 18.50 14.43
CA GLN A 363 -33.38 18.17 15.31
C GLN A 363 -32.89 17.42 16.55
N ASP A 364 -33.75 17.27 17.56
CA ASP A 364 -33.47 16.40 18.70
C ASP A 364 -33.22 14.96 18.21
N GLY A 365 -32.23 14.30 18.78
CA GLY A 365 -31.82 12.97 18.34
C GLY A 365 -30.61 12.43 19.08
N ARG A 366 -29.82 11.62 18.39
CA ARG A 366 -28.67 10.90 18.93
C ARG A 366 -27.42 11.19 18.12
N ILE A 367 -26.28 11.22 18.80
CA ILE A 367 -24.95 11.27 18.19
C ILE A 367 -24.14 10.05 18.59
N ALA A 368 -23.31 9.55 17.66
CA ALA A 368 -22.33 8.51 17.94
C ALA A 368 -20.92 9.11 17.99
N ILE A 369 -20.15 8.69 18.99
CA ILE A 369 -18.74 9.06 19.18
C ILE A 369 -17.89 7.88 18.74
N ILE A 370 -17.01 8.11 17.76
CA ILE A 370 -16.24 7.09 17.05
C ILE A 370 -14.75 7.23 17.43
N ASN A 371 -14.05 6.10 17.61
CA ASN A 371 -12.63 6.01 17.99
C ASN A 371 -11.64 6.35 16.86
N ILE A 372 -11.88 7.42 16.12
CA ILE A 372 -10.96 7.92 15.11
C ILE A 372 -10.96 9.44 15.08
N GLY A 373 -9.78 10.04 14.98
CA GLY A 373 -9.61 11.48 14.89
C GLY A 373 -8.52 11.89 13.90
N TYR A 374 -8.14 13.17 13.95
CA TYR A 374 -7.14 13.71 13.03
C TYR A 374 -5.73 13.19 13.29
N ALA A 375 -5.42 12.71 14.49
CA ALA A 375 -4.15 12.06 14.78
C ALA A 375 -4.08 10.61 14.23
N ASP A 376 -5.21 10.05 13.78
CA ASP A 376 -5.27 8.78 13.02
C ASP A 376 -5.20 8.99 11.50
N GLY A 377 -5.51 10.21 11.04
CA GLY A 377 -5.54 10.57 9.62
C GLY A 377 -6.89 11.08 9.12
N LEU A 378 -7.96 11.04 9.93
CA LEU A 378 -9.24 11.65 9.55
C LEU A 378 -9.16 13.17 9.68
N MET A 379 -8.89 13.85 8.56
CA MET A 379 -8.58 15.27 8.55
C MET A 379 -9.68 16.12 9.19
N ARG A 380 -9.27 17.16 9.92
CA ARG A 380 -10.18 18.08 10.61
C ARG A 380 -11.21 18.74 9.68
N MET A 381 -10.88 18.88 8.39
CA MET A 381 -11.75 19.47 7.38
C MET A 381 -12.94 18.58 6.98
N ALA A 382 -12.89 17.27 7.26
CA ALA A 382 -14.02 16.36 7.07
C ALA A 382 -15.19 16.65 8.04
N GLY A 383 -14.94 17.43 9.10
CA GLY A 383 -15.96 17.81 10.07
C GLY A 383 -17.00 18.80 9.54
N ASN A 384 -17.94 19.16 10.42
CA ASN A 384 -18.99 20.16 10.22
C ASN A 384 -19.89 19.87 8.99
N GLY A 385 -20.20 18.60 8.75
CA GLY A 385 -21.10 18.15 7.68
C GLY A 385 -20.44 18.01 6.31
N ASN A 386 -19.15 18.31 6.16
CA ASN A 386 -18.46 18.19 4.88
C ASN A 386 -18.29 16.74 4.41
N PHE A 387 -18.32 15.79 5.34
CA PHE A 387 -18.17 14.37 5.06
C PHE A 387 -19.22 13.55 5.81
N SER A 388 -19.56 12.38 5.25
CA SER A 388 -20.43 11.40 5.87
C SER A 388 -19.76 10.04 5.90
N ILE A 389 -20.00 9.30 6.98
CA ILE A 389 -19.38 8.02 7.29
C ILE A 389 -20.46 6.95 7.28
N LYS A 390 -20.13 5.71 6.91
CA LYS A 390 -21.09 4.62 6.84
C LYS A 390 -21.18 3.85 8.15
N ILE A 391 -22.40 3.63 8.63
CA ILE A 391 -22.75 2.76 9.76
C ILE A 391 -23.91 1.86 9.33
N GLY A 392 -23.72 0.55 9.39
CA GLY A 392 -24.67 -0.41 8.82
C GLY A 392 -24.85 -0.17 7.32
N GLN A 393 -26.07 0.15 6.87
CA GLN A 393 -26.38 0.44 5.47
C GLN A 393 -26.51 1.93 5.14
N ASN A 394 -26.38 2.81 6.13
CA ASN A 394 -26.68 4.24 5.98
C ASN A 394 -25.44 5.11 6.15
N LEU A 395 -25.50 6.33 5.59
CA LEU A 395 -24.49 7.37 5.74
C LEU A 395 -24.93 8.41 6.77
N TYR A 396 -24.00 8.80 7.62
CA TYR A 396 -24.24 9.74 8.72
C TYR A 396 -23.21 10.88 8.67
N PRO A 397 -23.66 12.15 8.72
CA PRO A 397 -22.77 13.30 8.59
C PRO A 397 -21.92 13.49 9.85
N VAL A 398 -20.66 13.91 9.65
CA VAL A 398 -19.77 14.30 10.76
C VAL A 398 -20.23 15.63 11.36
N VAL A 399 -20.40 15.66 12.68
CA VAL A 399 -20.87 16.84 13.43
C VAL A 399 -19.73 17.52 14.16
N GLY A 400 -19.63 18.84 13.99
CA GLY A 400 -18.56 19.63 14.59
C GLY A 400 -17.20 19.30 13.98
N ASN A 401 -16.13 19.82 14.57
CA ASN A 401 -14.79 19.48 14.10
C ASN A 401 -14.46 18.03 14.48
N VAL A 402 -13.70 17.34 13.62
CA VAL A 402 -13.00 16.12 14.04
C VAL A 402 -12.01 16.48 15.15
N ASN A 403 -12.01 15.71 16.24
CA ASN A 403 -11.11 15.90 17.38
C ASN A 403 -9.82 15.08 17.17
N MET A 404 -8.89 15.16 18.13
CA MET A 404 -7.58 14.50 18.00
C MET A 404 -7.73 12.99 17.81
N ASP A 405 -8.55 12.36 18.65
CA ASP A 405 -8.70 10.91 18.70
C ASP A 405 -10.14 10.44 18.44
N LEU A 406 -11.10 11.38 18.35
CA LEU A 406 -12.52 11.08 18.29
C LEU A 406 -13.25 11.88 17.21
N THR A 407 -14.25 11.27 16.62
CA THR A 407 -15.17 11.89 15.66
C THR A 407 -16.59 11.71 16.12
N ILE A 408 -17.44 12.72 15.90
CA ILE A 408 -18.84 12.70 16.28
C ILE A 408 -19.66 12.70 15.01
N VAL A 409 -20.67 11.84 14.91
CA VAL A 409 -21.61 11.80 13.79
C VAL A 409 -23.05 11.92 14.27
N ASP A 410 -23.90 12.58 13.49
CA ASP A 410 -25.34 12.66 13.73
C ASP A 410 -25.99 11.36 13.25
N ILE A 411 -26.50 10.55 14.17
CA ILE A 411 -27.22 9.30 13.83
C ILE A 411 -28.75 9.48 13.89
N GLY A 412 -29.22 10.71 14.10
CA GLY A 412 -30.64 11.04 14.19
C GLY A 412 -31.37 10.20 15.23
N ASN A 413 -32.53 9.64 14.86
CA ASN A 413 -33.34 8.79 15.72
C ASN A 413 -33.13 7.29 15.44
N ASN A 414 -32.01 6.91 14.80
CA ASN A 414 -31.75 5.49 14.57
C ASN A 414 -31.47 4.78 15.91
N MET A 415 -32.33 3.83 16.26
CA MET A 415 -32.25 3.04 17.49
C MET A 415 -31.48 1.73 17.33
N ASP A 416 -31.27 1.28 16.09
CA ASP A 416 -30.57 0.03 15.78
C ASP A 416 -29.04 0.16 15.95
N ILE A 417 -28.53 1.40 15.93
CA ILE A 417 -27.10 1.68 16.11
C ILE A 417 -26.74 1.58 17.60
N GLN A 418 -25.71 0.77 17.89
CA GLN A 418 -25.24 0.43 19.22
C GLN A 418 -23.76 0.75 19.42
N VAL A 419 -23.36 0.87 20.69
CA VAL A 419 -21.94 0.96 21.06
C VAL A 419 -21.24 -0.34 20.63
N GLY A 420 -20.07 -0.20 20.02
CA GLY A 420 -19.30 -1.31 19.47
C GLY A 420 -19.53 -1.58 17.99
N ASP A 421 -20.57 -0.99 17.37
CA ASP A 421 -20.82 -1.14 15.94
C ASP A 421 -19.63 -0.67 15.11
N GLU A 422 -19.38 -1.40 14.02
CA GLU A 422 -18.36 -1.06 13.04
C GLU A 422 -18.78 0.13 12.19
N VAL A 423 -17.80 0.97 11.89
CA VAL A 423 -17.94 2.21 11.15
C VAL A 423 -16.96 2.19 10.00
N GLU A 424 -17.44 2.35 8.76
CA GLU A 424 -16.58 2.47 7.57
C GLU A 424 -16.37 3.96 7.27
N ILE A 425 -15.14 4.44 7.49
CA ILE A 425 -14.74 5.84 7.24
C ILE A 425 -14.55 6.05 5.73
N PHE A 426 -13.75 5.19 5.11
CA PHE A 426 -13.68 5.03 3.67
C PHE A 426 -13.42 3.57 3.31
N GLY A 427 -13.78 3.17 2.10
CA GLY A 427 -13.66 1.81 1.62
C GLY A 427 -14.43 1.58 0.33
N LYS A 428 -14.92 0.35 0.16
CA LYS A 428 -15.73 -0.05 -1.00
C LYS A 428 -17.04 0.73 -1.10
N HIS A 429 -17.66 1.07 0.04
CA HIS A 429 -18.96 1.73 0.06
C HIS A 429 -18.86 3.25 0.22
N VAL A 430 -17.76 3.72 0.82
CA VAL A 430 -17.46 5.14 0.93
C VAL A 430 -16.10 5.39 0.26
N PRO A 431 -16.06 5.69 -1.05
CA PRO A 431 -14.79 5.85 -1.76
C PRO A 431 -13.90 6.92 -1.12
N VAL A 432 -12.59 6.67 -1.04
CA VAL A 432 -11.62 7.62 -0.45
C VAL A 432 -11.61 8.97 -1.19
N GLU A 433 -11.98 8.97 -2.47
CA GLU A 433 -12.17 10.15 -3.31
C GLU A 433 -13.18 11.13 -2.70
N LYS A 434 -14.24 10.63 -2.03
CA LYS A 434 -15.23 11.48 -1.36
C LYS A 434 -14.65 12.17 -0.13
N LEU A 435 -13.77 11.49 0.60
CA LEU A 435 -13.05 12.11 1.71
C LEU A 435 -12.04 13.14 1.21
N ALA A 436 -11.33 12.84 0.11
CA ALA A 436 -10.42 13.77 -0.53
C ALA A 436 -11.13 15.04 -1.02
N GLU A 437 -12.31 14.90 -1.66
CA GLU A 437 -13.18 16.00 -2.09
C GLU A 437 -13.61 16.87 -0.89
N ALA A 438 -14.13 16.25 0.17
CA ALA A 438 -14.51 16.95 1.41
C ALA A 438 -13.33 17.69 2.05
N CYS A 439 -12.12 17.15 1.89
CA CYS A 439 -10.87 17.71 2.38
C CYS A 439 -10.10 18.52 1.33
N LYS A 440 -10.73 18.89 0.21
CA LYS A 440 -10.13 19.73 -0.86
C LYS A 440 -8.71 19.31 -1.24
N THR A 441 -8.52 18.01 -1.36
CA THR A 441 -7.24 17.38 -1.70
C THR A 441 -7.46 16.17 -2.62
N ILE A 442 -6.42 15.37 -2.81
CA ILE A 442 -6.38 14.17 -3.64
C ILE A 442 -6.29 12.91 -2.77
N PRO A 443 -6.76 11.75 -3.28
CA PRO A 443 -6.70 10.48 -2.55
C PRO A 443 -5.32 10.11 -2.00
N TYR A 444 -4.24 10.45 -2.72
CA TYR A 444 -2.87 10.25 -2.27
C TYR A 444 -2.61 10.88 -0.89
N GLU A 445 -3.04 12.13 -0.69
CA GLU A 445 -2.79 12.83 0.56
C GLU A 445 -3.53 12.15 1.71
N ILE A 446 -4.78 11.72 1.48
CA ILE A 446 -5.57 11.01 2.48
C ILE A 446 -4.87 9.72 2.93
N LEU A 447 -4.46 8.87 1.97
CA LEU A 447 -3.84 7.59 2.27
C LEU A 447 -2.50 7.74 3.01
N THR A 448 -1.66 8.68 2.57
CA THR A 448 -0.36 8.94 3.23
C THR A 448 -0.48 9.55 4.63
N ARG A 449 -1.65 10.12 4.98
CA ARG A 449 -1.91 10.70 6.31
C ARG A 449 -2.40 9.68 7.34
N ILE A 450 -2.66 8.43 6.95
CA ILE A 450 -3.05 7.40 7.91
C ILE A 450 -1.89 7.13 8.86
N ALA A 451 -2.02 7.54 10.11
CA ALA A 451 -0.92 7.55 11.06
C ALA A 451 -0.49 6.13 11.45
N PRO A 452 0.80 5.87 11.75
CA PRO A 452 1.29 4.54 12.11
C PRO A 452 0.55 3.84 13.26
N ARG A 453 -0.09 4.61 14.16
CA ARG A 453 -0.90 4.08 15.27
C ARG A 453 -2.18 3.35 14.84
N VAL A 454 -2.67 3.60 13.62
CA VAL A 454 -3.79 2.85 13.05
C VAL A 454 -3.33 1.43 12.76
N LYS A 455 -4.10 0.41 13.13
CA LYS A 455 -3.67 -0.98 12.90
C LYS A 455 -3.78 -1.32 11.41
N ARG A 456 -2.73 -1.92 10.82
CA ARG A 456 -2.78 -2.43 9.44
C ARG A 456 -3.17 -3.91 9.46
N VAL A 457 -4.15 -4.28 8.65
CA VAL A 457 -4.58 -5.66 8.47
C VAL A 457 -4.59 -5.99 6.99
N TYR A 458 -3.92 -7.06 6.60
CA TYR A 458 -3.91 -7.53 5.22
C TYR A 458 -4.82 -8.73 5.08
N ILE A 459 -5.79 -8.64 4.18
CA ILE A 459 -6.69 -9.74 3.88
C ILE A 459 -6.30 -10.38 2.55
N LYS A 460 -6.22 -11.71 2.57
CA LYS A 460 -6.13 -12.55 1.38
C LYS A 460 -7.43 -13.34 1.34
N GLY A 461 -8.40 -12.83 0.58
CA GLY A 461 -9.67 -13.52 0.35
C GLY A 461 -9.46 -14.93 -0.16
#